data_AF-A0A956CLA5-F1
#
_entry.id   AF-A0A956CLA5-F1
#
_cell.length_a   1.000
_cell.length_b   1.000
_cell.length_c   1.000
_cell.angle_alpha   90.00
_cell.angle_beta   90.00
_cell.angle_gamma   90.00
#
_symmetry.space_group_name_H-M   'P 1'
#
loop_
_entity.id
_entity.type
_entity.pdbx_description
1 polymer ?
#
loop_
_entity_poly.entity_id
_entity_poly.type
_entity_poly.pdbx_seq_one_letter_code
_entity_poly.pdbx_strand_id
1 'polypeptide(L)'
;AAGKDQHLVPYYISGHPGSTLKSMIELARYLKTKGIRPRQVQDFIPTPMSMATSMYVTGLDPFTREPVYTAKSLREKRMQKALLLYWDPEHHDLAREALKEAGRHDLIGSDARCLVPPARGKGSLSIHARRASRGPGERGSSRRSGGPRRRPRGRTES
;
A
#
# COMPACT_ATOMS: atom_id res chain seq x y z
N ALA A 1 9.24 -23.30 -29.51
CA ALA A 1 9.06 -22.15 -28.61
C ALA A 1 10.40 -21.43 -28.46
N ALA A 2 10.51 -20.16 -28.85
CA ALA A 2 11.75 -19.39 -28.77
C ALA A 2 12.03 -19.03 -27.30
N GLY A 3 13.12 -19.52 -26.71
CA GLY A 3 13.48 -19.42 -25.29
C GLY A 3 13.74 -18.00 -24.76
N LYS A 4 12.77 -17.10 -24.93
CA LYS A 4 12.72 -15.78 -24.31
C LYS A 4 11.91 -15.89 -23.03
N ASP A 5 12.43 -15.35 -21.93
CA ASP A 5 11.69 -15.23 -20.68
C ASP A 5 10.42 -14.41 -20.91
N GLN A 6 9.28 -15.10 -20.90
CA GLN A 6 7.97 -14.48 -21.04
C GLN A 6 7.58 -13.93 -19.67
N HIS A 7 7.65 -12.62 -19.51
CA HIS A 7 7.15 -11.93 -18.32
C HIS A 7 5.80 -11.31 -18.63
N LEU A 8 4.75 -11.75 -17.91
CA LEU A 8 3.47 -11.07 -17.92
C LEU A 8 3.64 -9.71 -17.23
N VAL A 9 3.42 -8.63 -17.97
CA VAL A 9 3.31 -7.28 -17.41
C VAL A 9 1.84 -6.88 -17.41
N PRO A 10 1.09 -7.15 -16.33
CA PRO A 10 -0.32 -6.83 -16.27
C PRO A 10 -0.53 -5.32 -16.22
N TYR A 11 -1.50 -4.85 -17.00
CA TYR A 11 -1.91 -3.47 -17.09
C TYR A 11 -3.22 -3.26 -16.32
N TYR A 12 -3.29 -2.23 -15.48
CA TYR A 12 -4.45 -1.93 -14.65
C TYR A 12 -5.02 -0.54 -14.97
N ILE A 13 -6.34 -0.43 -14.89
CA ILE A 13 -7.05 0.83 -15.12
C ILE A 13 -7.66 1.30 -13.79
N SER A 14 -7.28 2.49 -13.35
CA SER A 14 -7.91 3.19 -12.23
C SER A 14 -9.14 3.95 -12.72
N GLY A 15 -10.16 4.16 -11.89
CA GLY A 15 -11.30 5.02 -12.23
C GLY A 15 -12.24 4.49 -13.32
N HIS A 16 -12.15 3.20 -13.65
CA HIS A 16 -13.13 2.54 -14.53
C HIS A 16 -14.53 2.61 -13.89
N PRO A 17 -15.63 2.80 -14.65
CA PRO A 17 -16.99 2.73 -14.10
C PRO A 17 -17.21 1.48 -13.24
N GLY A 18 -17.85 1.63 -12.09
CA GLY A 18 -18.03 0.60 -11.07
C GLY A 18 -16.84 0.43 -10.10
N SER A 19 -15.71 1.06 -10.38
CA SER A 19 -14.52 0.98 -9.50
C SER A 19 -14.63 1.97 -8.35
N THR A 20 -15.00 1.47 -7.17
CA THR A 20 -14.99 2.25 -5.92
C THR A 20 -13.63 2.19 -5.23
N LEU A 21 -13.38 3.07 -4.25
CA LEU A 21 -12.21 2.94 -3.37
C LEU A 21 -12.16 1.57 -2.68
N LYS A 22 -13.32 1.04 -2.25
CA LYS A 22 -13.42 -0.30 -1.64
C LYS A 22 -12.95 -1.38 -2.62
N SER A 23 -13.42 -1.34 -3.86
CA SER A 23 -13.01 -2.28 -4.92
C SER A 23 -11.50 -2.24 -5.16
N MET A 24 -10.93 -1.02 -5.20
CA MET A 24 -9.50 -0.80 -5.43
C MET A 24 -8.64 -1.25 -4.24
N ILE A 25 -9.13 -1.09 -3.01
CA ILE A 25 -8.47 -1.62 -1.81
C ILE A 25 -8.40 -3.14 -1.85
N GLU A 26 -9.51 -3.82 -2.16
CA GLU A 26 -9.51 -5.28 -2.23
C GLU A 26 -8.62 -5.79 -3.37
N LEU A 27 -8.61 -5.12 -4.52
CA LEU A 27 -7.65 -5.41 -5.60
C LEU A 27 -6.21 -5.22 -5.14
N ALA A 28 -5.88 -4.10 -4.49
CA ALA A 28 -4.53 -3.85 -3.96
C ALA A 28 -4.09 -4.93 -2.96
N ARG A 29 -5.00 -5.38 -2.08
CA ARG A 29 -4.73 -6.48 -1.13
C ARG A 29 -4.48 -7.78 -1.87
N TYR A 30 -5.33 -8.12 -2.84
CA TYR A 30 -5.14 -9.32 -3.66
C TYR A 30 -3.76 -9.31 -4.34
N LEU A 31 -3.42 -8.21 -5.02
CA LEU A 31 -2.12 -8.06 -5.69
C LEU A 31 -0.96 -8.21 -4.70
N LYS A 32 -1.06 -7.59 -3.53
CA LYS A 32 -0.05 -7.73 -2.47
C LYS A 32 0.11 -9.17 -2.00
N THR A 33 -0.99 -9.88 -1.75
CA THR A 33 -0.93 -11.30 -1.32
C THR A 33 -0.33 -12.22 -2.37
N LYS A 34 -0.45 -11.88 -3.65
CA LYS A 34 0.17 -12.60 -4.77
C LYS A 34 1.61 -12.14 -5.07
N GLY A 35 2.14 -11.17 -4.33
CA GLY A 35 3.47 -10.59 -4.58
C GLY A 35 3.55 -9.79 -5.88
N ILE A 36 2.42 -9.40 -6.46
CA ILE A 36 2.35 -8.65 -7.71
C ILE A 36 2.48 -7.16 -7.39
N ARG A 37 3.39 -6.50 -8.11
CA ARG A 37 3.63 -5.05 -8.03
C ARG A 37 3.32 -4.43 -9.39
N PRO A 38 2.11 -3.87 -9.58
CA PRO A 38 1.76 -3.18 -10.82
C PRO A 38 2.74 -2.04 -11.08
N ARG A 39 3.26 -1.95 -12.31
CA ARG A 39 4.05 -0.80 -12.78
C ARG A 39 3.28 0.08 -13.76
N GLN A 40 2.29 -0.50 -14.43
CA GLN A 40 1.48 0.19 -15.42
C GLN A 40 0.05 0.32 -14.90
N VAL A 41 -0.23 1.48 -14.33
CA VAL A 41 -1.58 1.88 -13.90
C VAL A 41 -1.96 3.16 -14.63
N GLN A 42 -2.91 3.05 -15.55
CA GLN A 42 -3.47 4.18 -16.27
C GLN A 42 -4.81 4.57 -15.68
N ASP A 43 -5.11 5.87 -15.68
CA ASP A 43 -6.43 6.34 -15.31
C ASP A 43 -7.40 6.14 -16.47
N PHE A 44 -8.64 5.80 -16.18
CA PHE A 44 -9.68 5.65 -17.19
C PHE A 44 -9.91 6.97 -17.92
N ILE A 45 -9.75 6.93 -19.23
CA ILE A 45 -10.05 8.01 -20.16
C ILE A 45 -11.23 7.54 -21.04
N PRO A 46 -12.38 8.23 -21.02
CA PRO A 46 -13.50 7.86 -21.85
C PRO A 46 -13.11 7.87 -23.33
N THR A 47 -13.20 6.71 -23.95
CA THR A 47 -12.94 6.52 -25.39
C THR A 47 -14.27 6.27 -26.10
N PRO A 48 -14.56 6.93 -27.25
CA PRO A 48 -15.78 6.68 -28.03
C PRO A 48 -15.99 5.20 -28.33
N MET A 49 -17.23 4.81 -28.61
CA MET A 49 -17.62 3.44 -28.97
C MET A 49 -17.31 2.37 -27.90
N SER A 50 -17.18 2.75 -26.63
CA SER A 50 -17.01 1.79 -25.52
C SER A 50 -18.16 1.89 -24.51
N MET A 51 -18.60 0.73 -24.02
CA MET A 51 -19.64 0.65 -22.97
C MET A 51 -19.21 1.37 -21.69
N ALA A 52 -17.93 1.29 -21.32
CA ALA A 52 -17.40 2.02 -20.18
C ALA A 52 -17.55 3.54 -20.35
N THR A 53 -17.41 4.07 -21.56
CA THR A 53 -17.70 5.49 -21.81
C THR A 53 -19.19 5.79 -21.70
N SER A 54 -20.07 4.91 -22.19
CA SER A 54 -21.51 5.06 -21.99
C SER A 54 -21.85 5.11 -20.50
N MET A 55 -21.37 4.14 -19.72
CA MET A 55 -21.53 4.10 -18.26
C MET A 55 -20.92 5.33 -17.58
N TYR A 56 -19.75 5.77 -18.03
CA TYR A 56 -19.12 6.98 -17.52
C TYR A 56 -20.05 8.17 -17.76
N VAL A 57 -20.53 8.38 -18.98
CA VAL A 57 -21.34 9.56 -19.34
C VAL A 57 -22.72 9.53 -18.69
N THR A 58 -23.41 8.40 -18.74
CA THR A 58 -24.80 8.28 -18.25
C THR A 58 -24.88 8.02 -16.75
N GLY A 59 -23.84 7.45 -16.14
CA GLY A 59 -23.87 6.98 -14.76
C GLY A 59 -24.75 5.74 -14.55
N LEU A 60 -25.12 5.03 -15.62
CA LEU A 60 -26.00 3.86 -15.58
C LEU A 60 -25.33 2.65 -16.23
N ASP A 61 -25.57 1.47 -15.67
CA ASP A 61 -25.29 0.22 -16.35
C ASP A 61 -26.22 0.08 -17.56
N PRO A 62 -25.70 -0.16 -18.79
CA PRO A 62 -26.53 -0.20 -19.99
C PRO A 62 -27.48 -1.40 -20.05
N PHE A 63 -27.22 -2.47 -19.29
CA PHE A 63 -28.02 -3.68 -19.28
C PHE A 63 -29.06 -3.65 -18.16
N THR A 64 -28.65 -3.33 -16.93
CA THR A 64 -29.56 -3.35 -15.77
C THR A 64 -30.30 -2.02 -15.57
N ARG A 65 -29.79 -0.93 -16.17
CA ARG A 65 -30.24 0.46 -15.94
C ARG A 65 -30.07 0.93 -14.50
N GLU A 66 -29.25 0.25 -13.71
CA GLU A 66 -28.95 0.65 -12.34
C GLU A 66 -27.85 1.72 -12.29
N PRO A 67 -27.86 2.61 -11.29
CA PRO A 67 -26.78 3.57 -11.09
C PRO A 67 -25.41 2.90 -10.90
N VAL A 68 -24.41 3.39 -11.63
CA VAL A 68 -23.02 2.95 -11.54
C VAL A 68 -22.14 4.09 -11.05
N TYR A 69 -21.45 3.85 -9.94
CA TYR A 69 -20.45 4.79 -9.45
C TYR A 69 -19.34 4.98 -10.47
N THR A 70 -18.98 6.24 -10.70
CA THR A 70 -17.90 6.60 -11.63
C THR A 70 -17.04 7.70 -11.01
N ALA A 71 -15.74 7.47 -10.92
CA ALA A 71 -14.79 8.47 -10.46
C ALA A 71 -14.66 9.60 -11.50
N LYS A 72 -15.26 10.75 -11.22
CA LYS A 72 -15.23 11.92 -12.11
C LYS A 72 -14.08 12.87 -11.80
N SER A 73 -13.76 13.01 -10.52
CA SER A 73 -12.70 13.91 -10.10
C SER A 73 -11.32 13.29 -10.39
N LEU A 74 -10.37 14.14 -10.80
CA LEU A 74 -8.98 13.71 -10.98
C LEU A 74 -8.38 13.17 -9.67
N ARG A 75 -8.82 13.72 -8.53
CA ARG A 75 -8.36 13.29 -7.21
C ARG A 75 -8.81 11.86 -6.88
N GLU A 76 -10.07 11.52 -7.11
CA GLU A 76 -10.57 10.14 -6.91
C GLU A 76 -9.81 9.13 -7.78
N LYS A 77 -9.59 9.46 -9.07
CA LYS A 77 -8.80 8.60 -9.96
C LYS A 77 -7.38 8.39 -9.44
N ARG A 78 -6.71 9.47 -9.02
CA ARG A 78 -5.37 9.41 -8.43
C ARG A 78 -5.34 8.59 -7.13
N MET A 79 -6.37 8.69 -6.29
CA MET A 79 -6.49 7.87 -5.08
C MET A 79 -6.58 6.38 -5.41
N GLN A 80 -7.41 6.01 -6.39
CA GLN A 80 -7.51 4.63 -6.87
C GLN A 80 -6.18 4.12 -7.43
N LYS A 81 -5.51 4.95 -8.24
CA LYS A 81 -4.17 4.64 -8.77
C LYS A 81 -3.13 4.46 -7.67
N ALA A 82 -3.12 5.34 -6.67
CA ALA A 82 -2.19 5.26 -5.54
C ALA A 82 -2.35 3.96 -4.74
N LEU A 83 -3.58 3.46 -4.59
CA LEU A 83 -3.83 2.15 -3.95
C LEU A 83 -3.19 0.99 -4.73
N LEU A 84 -3.23 1.00 -6.06
CA LEU A 84 -2.61 -0.04 -6.89
C LEU A 84 -1.08 0.06 -6.91
N LEU A 85 -0.55 1.27 -6.70
CA LEU A 85 0.88 1.56 -6.55
C LEU A 85 1.32 1.54 -5.08
N TYR A 86 0.70 0.69 -4.24
CA TYR A 86 0.96 0.60 -2.79
C TYR A 86 2.43 0.40 -2.38
N TRP A 87 3.26 -0.09 -3.30
CA TRP A 87 4.68 -0.40 -3.07
C TRP A 87 5.60 0.78 -3.38
N ASP A 88 5.09 1.80 -4.05
CA ASP A 88 5.84 2.97 -4.47
C ASP A 88 5.71 4.11 -3.45
N PRO A 89 6.82 4.55 -2.81
CA PRO A 89 6.82 5.62 -1.84
C PRO A 89 6.18 6.93 -2.31
N GLU A 90 6.28 7.27 -3.59
CA GLU A 90 5.71 8.50 -4.15
C GLU A 90 4.19 8.56 -4.01
N HIS A 91 3.54 7.39 -3.97
CA HIS A 91 2.08 7.26 -3.93
C HIS A 91 1.55 7.03 -2.51
N HIS A 92 2.42 6.80 -1.52
CA HIS A 92 2.00 6.41 -0.18
C HIS A 92 1.14 7.45 0.54
N ASP A 93 1.38 8.74 0.36
CA ASP A 93 0.58 9.78 1.03
C ASP A 93 -0.86 9.76 0.54
N LEU A 94 -1.06 9.75 -0.78
CA LEU A 94 -2.40 9.72 -1.36
C LEU A 94 -3.10 8.37 -1.11
N ALA A 95 -2.36 7.27 -1.08
CA ALA A 95 -2.89 5.96 -0.68
C ALA A 95 -3.33 5.96 0.79
N ARG A 96 -2.59 6.61 1.70
CA ARG A 96 -3.03 6.80 3.10
C ARG A 96 -4.31 7.62 3.17
N GLU A 97 -4.43 8.70 2.41
CA GLU A 97 -5.67 9.49 2.34
C GLU A 97 -6.84 8.64 1.85
N ALA A 98 -6.65 7.88 0.76
CA ALA A 98 -7.68 6.99 0.22
C ALA A 98 -8.13 5.93 1.24
N LEU A 99 -7.19 5.37 2.00
CA LEU A 99 -7.49 4.41 3.07
C LEU A 99 -8.25 5.03 4.23
N LYS A 100 -7.91 6.27 4.62
CA LYS A 100 -8.66 7.00 5.66
C LYS A 100 -10.08 7.32 5.18
N GLU A 101 -10.23 7.78 3.94
CA GLU A 101 -11.53 8.09 3.33
C GLU A 101 -12.42 6.84 3.24
N ALA A 102 -11.83 5.68 2.96
CA ALA A 102 -12.54 4.40 2.95
C ALA A 102 -12.72 3.77 4.35
N GLY A 103 -12.29 4.42 5.43
CA GLY A 103 -12.35 3.90 6.80
C GLY A 103 -11.43 2.70 7.08
N ARG A 104 -10.47 2.42 6.19
CA ARG A 104 -9.54 1.26 6.26
C ARG A 104 -8.19 1.63 6.88
N HIS A 105 -8.25 2.24 8.07
CA HIS A 105 -7.06 2.59 8.85
C HIS A 105 -6.22 1.36 9.24
N ASP A 106 -6.86 0.18 9.33
CA ASP A 106 -6.22 -1.12 9.61
C ASP A 106 -5.14 -1.49 8.57
N LEU A 107 -5.24 -0.95 7.35
CA LEU A 107 -4.29 -1.20 6.27
C LEU A 107 -3.10 -0.23 6.28
N ILE A 108 -2.98 0.65 7.27
CA ILE A 108 -1.84 1.57 7.44
C ILE A 108 -0.98 1.08 8.61
N GLY A 109 0.22 0.60 8.34
CA GLY A 109 1.04 -0.01 9.38
C GLY A 109 2.32 -0.65 8.86
N SER A 110 3.05 -1.32 9.75
CA SER A 110 4.30 -2.03 9.38
C SER A 110 4.13 -3.54 9.25
N ASP A 111 2.92 -4.05 9.48
CA ASP A 111 2.63 -5.47 9.38
C ASP A 111 2.49 -5.90 7.91
N ALA A 112 2.70 -7.19 7.65
CA ALA A 112 2.64 -7.74 6.29
C ALA A 112 1.29 -7.50 5.60
N ARG A 113 0.20 -7.39 6.38
CA ARG A 113 -1.18 -7.18 5.88
C ARG A 113 -1.47 -5.73 5.49
N CYS A 114 -0.71 -4.75 5.99
CA CYS A 114 -0.94 -3.33 5.72
C CYS A 114 -0.53 -2.97 4.30
N LEU A 115 -1.32 -2.19 3.56
CA LEU A 115 -0.95 -1.80 2.19
C LEU A 115 0.21 -0.81 2.18
N VAL A 116 0.17 0.19 3.05
CA VAL A 116 1.16 1.28 3.09
C VAL A 116 1.71 1.48 4.50
N PRO A 117 2.98 1.92 4.63
CA PRO A 117 3.55 2.25 5.93
C PRO A 117 2.85 3.47 6.55
N PRO A 118 2.94 3.66 7.88
CA PRO A 118 2.54 4.92 8.49
C PRO A 118 3.41 6.06 7.93
N ALA A 119 2.89 7.29 7.95
CA ALA A 119 3.64 8.46 7.51
C ALA A 119 5.00 8.55 8.22
N ARG A 120 6.02 9.10 7.56
CA ARG A 120 7.31 9.49 8.15
C ARG A 120 7.40 11.02 8.08
N GLY A 121 7.85 11.70 9.15
CA GLY A 121 7.82 13.18 9.24
C GLY A 121 6.57 13.73 9.93
N LYS A 122 6.17 14.99 9.68
CA LYS A 122 5.15 15.82 10.39
C LYS A 122 3.70 15.25 10.53
N GLY A 123 3.51 13.94 10.37
CA GLY A 123 2.27 13.21 10.66
C GLY A 123 2.51 11.73 11.01
N SER A 124 3.74 11.34 11.37
CA SER A 124 4.07 9.98 11.77
C SER A 124 3.57 9.70 13.19
N LEU A 125 2.97 8.52 13.40
CA LEU A 125 2.88 7.97 14.76
C LEU A 125 4.32 7.71 15.22
N SER A 126 4.70 8.34 16.34
CA SER A 126 6.03 8.24 16.91
C SER A 126 6.42 6.79 17.19
N ILE A 127 7.72 6.50 17.25
CA ILE A 127 8.22 5.18 17.70
C ILE A 127 7.63 4.79 19.07
N HIS A 128 7.26 5.78 19.89
CA HIS A 128 6.61 5.57 21.18
C HIS A 128 5.16 5.09 21.03
N ALA A 129 4.39 5.65 20.08
CA ALA A 129 3.06 5.16 19.75
C ALA A 129 3.07 3.73 19.17
N ARG A 130 4.13 3.36 18.41
CA ARG A 130 4.37 1.98 17.94
C ARG A 130 4.61 0.99 19.08
N ARG A 131 5.12 1.46 20.22
CA ARG A 131 5.41 0.63 21.40
C ARG A 131 4.19 0.50 22.31
N ALA A 132 3.30 1.51 22.32
CA ALA A 132 2.04 1.48 23.07
C ALA A 132 0.98 0.56 22.45
N SER A 133 0.99 0.36 21.12
CA SER A 133 0.07 -0.58 20.45
C SER A 133 0.51 -2.05 20.52
N ARG A 134 1.75 -2.33 20.95
CA ARG A 134 2.19 -3.67 21.33
C ARG A 134 2.00 -3.83 22.84
N GLY A 135 0.90 -4.46 23.25
CA GLY A 135 0.60 -4.75 24.66
C GLY A 135 1.74 -5.50 25.38
N PRO A 136 1.82 -5.42 26.72
CA PRO A 136 2.95 -5.96 27.47
C PRO A 136 2.85 -7.47 27.68
N GLY A 137 3.75 -8.23 27.07
CA GLY A 137 4.02 -9.65 27.36
C GLY A 137 4.96 -10.20 26.27
N GLU A 138 6.11 -10.81 26.51
CA GLU A 138 6.71 -11.43 27.69
C GLU A 138 8.17 -11.00 27.86
N ARG A 139 8.61 -10.91 29.12
CA ARG A 139 10.01 -10.66 29.49
C ARG A 139 10.82 -11.95 29.34
N GLY A 140 11.63 -12.06 28.30
CA GLY A 140 12.75 -13.01 28.25
C GLY A 140 14.02 -12.37 28.79
N SER A 141 14.48 -12.81 29.97
CA SER A 141 15.68 -12.29 30.63
C SER A 141 16.96 -12.70 29.89
N SER A 142 17.71 -11.73 29.38
CA SER A 142 19.14 -11.92 29.08
C SER A 142 19.96 -10.90 29.87
N ARG A 143 20.38 -11.31 31.08
CA ARG A 143 21.46 -10.61 31.80
C ARG A 143 22.78 -10.99 31.15
N ARG A 144 23.30 -10.11 30.30
CA ARG A 144 24.73 -10.02 29.97
C ARG A 144 25.17 -8.57 30.24
N SER A 145 25.84 -8.36 31.36
CA SER A 145 26.56 -7.13 31.66
C SER A 145 28.06 -7.38 31.54
N GLY A 146 28.72 -6.58 30.68
CA GLY A 146 30.14 -6.64 30.37
C GLY A 146 31.07 -6.17 31.50
N GLY A 147 32.35 -6.48 31.34
CA GLY A 147 33.44 -6.17 32.28
C GLY A 147 33.84 -4.69 32.35
N PRO A 148 34.97 -4.39 33.02
CA PRO A 148 36.11 -3.93 32.21
C PRO A 148 37.50 -4.44 32.65
N ARG A 149 38.43 -4.38 31.69
CA ARG A 149 39.85 -4.67 31.74
C ARG A 149 40.60 -3.87 32.82
N ARG A 150 41.55 -4.52 33.51
CA ARG A 150 42.68 -3.89 34.22
C ARG A 150 44.01 -4.38 33.61
N ARG A 151 44.91 -3.45 33.30
CA ARG A 151 46.36 -3.62 33.01
C ARG A 151 47.14 -2.93 34.16
N PRO A 152 48.49 -2.94 34.21
CA PRO A 152 49.44 -4.05 34.21
C PRO A 152 50.46 -3.95 35.39
N ARG A 153 51.10 -5.06 35.81
CA ARG A 153 52.32 -5.13 36.65
C ARG A 153 52.90 -6.54 36.41
N GLY A 154 54.18 -6.85 36.17
CA GLY A 154 55.46 -6.15 36.13
C GLY A 154 56.53 -7.22 36.47
N ARG A 155 57.69 -7.22 35.76
CA ARG A 155 58.96 -7.95 36.06
C ARG A 155 58.88 -9.51 36.05
N THR A 156 59.85 -10.31 35.59
CA THR A 156 61.34 -10.30 35.67
C THR A 156 61.93 -11.26 34.61
N GLU A 157 63.18 -11.00 34.18
CA GLU A 157 64.36 -11.89 33.91
C GLU A 157 64.10 -13.30 33.30
N SER A 158 64.84 -13.80 32.31
CA SER A 158 66.26 -13.68 31.92
C SER A 158 66.44 -13.87 30.41
#